data_AF-A0A226D489-F1
#
_entry.id   AF-A0A226D489-F1
#
_cell.length_a   1.000
_cell.length_b   1.000
_cell.length_c   1.000
_cell.angle_alpha   90.00
_cell.angle_beta   90.00
_cell.angle_gamma   90.00
#
_symmetry.space_group_name_H-M   'P 1'
#
loop_
_entity.id
_entity.type
_entity.pdbx_description
1 polymer ?
#
loop_
_entity_poly.entity_id
_entity_poly.type
_entity_poly.pdbx_seq_one_letter_code
_entity_poly.pdbx_strand_id
1 'polypeptide(L)'
;MLGKVRIAKLCAIFLLNLNFVGNIFVGGELDENGRYFLPGKKYPLTLLPILDELDVPSVFRRTHYLKFIFKCVFFEGHCDLIGKWLKPRAMAALFGTCLGCTPFQERNLERWLLGLIDANPTLFRAAMVKVCVDMDVPVGQEDFALLGPFLPTKNS
;
A
#
# COMPACT_ATOMS: atom_id res chain seq x y z
N MET A 1 12.11 -24.82 -17.02
CA MET A 1 11.71 -23.40 -17.21
C MET A 1 10.18 -23.26 -17.18
N LEU A 2 9.53 -23.39 -16.00
CA LEU A 2 8.06 -23.39 -15.88
C LEU A 2 7.53 -22.74 -14.59
N GLY A 3 8.30 -21.84 -13.96
CA GLY A 3 7.97 -21.24 -12.66
C GLY A 3 7.47 -19.79 -12.69
N LYS A 4 7.65 -19.05 -13.79
CA LYS A 4 7.43 -17.58 -13.81
C LYS A 4 5.99 -17.13 -14.09
N VAL A 5 5.05 -18.05 -14.36
CA VAL A 5 3.71 -17.71 -14.92
C VAL A 5 2.59 -17.75 -13.87
N ARG A 6 2.82 -18.25 -12.65
CA ARG A 6 1.74 -18.46 -11.66
C ARG A 6 1.37 -17.21 -10.84
N ILE A 7 2.34 -16.37 -10.47
CA ILE A 7 2.05 -15.14 -9.69
C ILE A 7 1.48 -14.03 -10.57
N ALA A 8 1.97 -13.90 -11.82
CA ALA A 8 1.37 -12.98 -12.79
C ALA A 8 -0.09 -13.36 -13.08
N LYS A 9 -0.44 -14.66 -13.11
CA LYS A 9 -1.83 -15.11 -13.25
C LYS A 9 -2.67 -14.91 -11.99
N LEU A 10 -2.12 -15.07 -10.78
CA LEU A 10 -2.88 -14.83 -9.55
C LEU A 10 -3.14 -13.34 -9.30
N CYS A 11 -2.15 -12.47 -9.52
CA CYS A 11 -2.36 -11.02 -9.52
C CYS A 11 -3.24 -10.57 -10.69
N ALA A 12 -3.07 -11.11 -11.91
CA ALA A 12 -3.93 -10.74 -13.04
C ALA A 12 -5.37 -11.27 -12.88
N ILE A 13 -5.59 -12.43 -12.26
CA ILE A 13 -6.94 -12.91 -11.95
C ILE A 13 -7.57 -12.05 -10.84
N PHE A 14 -6.81 -11.58 -9.86
CA PHE A 14 -7.33 -10.64 -8.85
C PHE A 14 -7.59 -9.23 -9.44
N LEU A 15 -6.71 -8.74 -10.32
CA LEU A 15 -6.87 -7.47 -11.04
C LEU A 15 -7.96 -7.53 -12.12
N LEU A 16 -8.18 -8.68 -12.79
CA LEU A 16 -9.28 -8.88 -13.75
C LEU A 16 -10.64 -9.02 -13.04
N ASN A 17 -10.67 -9.52 -11.81
CA ASN A 17 -11.89 -9.58 -11.00
C ASN A 17 -12.26 -8.24 -10.34
N LEU A 18 -11.40 -7.21 -10.38
CA LEU A 18 -11.78 -5.85 -9.95
C LEU A 18 -12.83 -5.19 -10.87
N ASN A 19 -13.09 -5.75 -12.07
CA ASN A 19 -14.26 -5.36 -12.86
C ASN A 19 -15.55 -6.09 -12.45
N PHE A 20 -15.48 -7.10 -11.57
CA PHE A 20 -16.64 -7.93 -11.20
C PHE A 20 -17.08 -7.75 -9.74
N VAL A 21 -16.21 -7.26 -8.86
CA VAL A 21 -16.56 -7.00 -7.46
C VAL A 21 -16.53 -5.49 -7.19
N GLY A 22 -17.53 -4.80 -7.73
CA GLY A 22 -18.01 -3.60 -7.06
C GLY A 22 -18.41 -3.99 -5.62
N ASN A 23 -17.82 -3.30 -4.64
CA ASN A 23 -18.03 -3.50 -3.20
C ASN A 23 -17.26 -4.66 -2.54
N ILE A 24 -15.92 -4.61 -2.53
CA ILE A 24 -15.22 -5.10 -1.35
C ILE A 24 -15.29 -3.99 -0.31
N PHE A 25 -16.30 -4.06 0.56
CA PHE A 25 -16.38 -3.25 1.78
C PHE A 25 -15.18 -3.63 2.66
N VAL A 26 -14.12 -2.82 2.62
CA VAL A 26 -13.09 -2.84 3.65
C VAL A 26 -13.79 -2.35 4.92
N GLY A 27 -14.13 -3.28 5.82
CA GLY A 27 -14.81 -2.98 7.07
C GLY A 27 -13.96 -2.10 7.97
N GLY A 28 -14.10 -0.79 7.84
CA GLY A 28 -13.67 0.18 8.83
C GLY A 28 -14.83 0.49 9.77
N GLU A 29 -14.58 0.52 11.07
CA GLU A 29 -15.55 1.02 12.05
C GLU A 29 -15.70 2.53 11.85
N LEU A 30 -16.94 3.02 11.80
CA LEU A 30 -17.25 4.45 11.78
C LEU A 30 -17.32 4.94 13.24
N ASP A 31 -16.70 6.08 13.55
CA ASP A 31 -16.98 6.75 14.83
C ASP A 31 -18.39 7.36 14.86
N GLU A 32 -18.78 7.86 16.03
CA GLU A 32 -20.03 8.62 16.25
C GLU A 32 -20.19 9.85 15.35
N ASN A 33 -19.14 10.25 14.63
CA ASN A 33 -19.12 11.36 13.67
C ASN A 33 -19.03 10.89 12.21
N GLY A 34 -19.14 9.59 11.93
CA GLY A 34 -19.11 9.03 10.58
C GLY A 34 -17.72 9.00 9.92
N ARG A 35 -16.64 9.03 10.71
CA ARG A 35 -15.26 8.91 10.21
C ARG A 35 -14.82 7.46 10.27
N TYR A 36 -14.23 6.96 9.18
CA TYR A 36 -13.65 5.62 9.13
C TYR A 36 -12.41 5.51 10.03
N PHE A 37 -12.36 4.48 10.87
CA PHE A 37 -11.20 4.10 11.67
C PHE A 37 -10.76 2.69 11.28
N LEU A 38 -9.46 2.58 10.97
CA LEU A 38 -8.75 1.30 10.92
C LEU A 38 -8.11 1.05 12.30
N PRO A 39 -7.86 -0.21 12.69
CA PRO A 39 -7.35 -0.52 14.02
C PRO A 39 -5.99 0.15 14.28
N GLY A 40 -5.94 0.98 15.33
CA GLY A 40 -4.72 1.64 15.81
C GLY A 40 -4.86 3.16 15.87
N LYS A 41 -5.14 3.70 17.07
CA LYS A 41 -5.33 5.12 17.43
C LYS A 41 -4.21 6.12 17.01
N LYS A 42 -3.16 5.69 16.29
CA LYS A 42 -1.94 6.47 16.03
C LYS A 42 -1.99 7.35 14.78
N TYR A 43 -2.82 7.03 13.78
CA TYR A 43 -2.89 7.80 12.52
C TYR A 43 -4.35 7.91 12.01
N PRO A 44 -5.05 9.03 12.29
CA PRO A 44 -6.42 9.22 11.82
C PRO A 44 -6.49 9.41 10.31
N LEU A 45 -7.62 9.05 9.70
CA LEU A 45 -7.94 9.37 8.31
C LEU A 45 -8.24 10.87 8.17
N THR A 46 -7.17 11.67 8.10
CA THR A 46 -7.23 13.13 7.92
C THR A 46 -6.99 13.50 6.47
N LEU A 47 -7.83 14.38 5.92
CA LEU A 47 -7.64 14.97 4.61
C LEU A 47 -6.43 15.93 4.65
N LEU A 48 -5.50 15.80 3.71
CA LEU A 48 -4.29 16.64 3.66
C LEU A 48 -4.12 17.24 2.25
N PRO A 49 -4.75 18.40 1.98
CA PRO A 49 -4.65 19.07 0.68
C PRO A 49 -3.24 19.55 0.34
N ILE A 50 -2.40 19.81 1.35
CA ILE A 50 -1.00 20.21 1.14
C ILE A 50 -0.18 19.16 0.37
N LEU A 51 -0.64 17.90 0.35
CA LEU A 51 0.01 16.84 -0.44
C LEU A 51 -0.38 16.87 -1.93
N ASP A 52 -1.32 17.72 -2.34
CA ASP A 52 -1.72 17.87 -3.75
C ASP A 52 -0.62 18.54 -4.58
N GLU A 53 0.23 19.34 -3.94
CA GLU A 53 1.39 20.01 -4.56
C GLU A 53 2.63 19.11 -4.65
N LEU A 54 2.56 17.90 -4.10
CA LEU A 54 3.69 16.97 -4.07
C LEU A 54 4.03 16.42 -5.46
N ASP A 55 5.29 16.57 -5.89
CA ASP A 55 5.82 15.86 -7.06
C ASP A 55 6.06 14.38 -6.73
N VAL A 56 5.00 13.58 -6.77
CA VAL A 56 5.01 12.13 -6.50
C VAL A 56 6.03 11.37 -7.37
N PRO A 57 6.17 11.64 -8.69
CA PRO A 57 7.23 11.06 -9.50
C PRO A 57 8.64 11.25 -8.92
N SER A 58 8.95 12.41 -8.32
CA SER A 58 10.25 12.63 -7.68
C SER A 58 10.48 11.76 -6.44
N VAL A 59 9.41 11.46 -5.70
CA VAL A 59 9.45 10.57 -4.53
C VAL A 59 9.83 9.16 -4.98
N PHE A 60 9.23 8.67 -6.07
CA PHE A 60 9.52 7.33 -6.59
C PHE A 60 10.96 7.17 -7.09
N ARG A 61 11.58 8.24 -7.61
CA ARG A 61 12.99 8.24 -8.01
C ARG A 61 13.97 8.11 -6.82
N ARG A 62 13.54 8.45 -5.60
CA ARG A 62 14.37 8.42 -4.39
C ARG A 62 14.17 7.11 -3.63
N THR A 63 14.78 6.02 -4.10
CA THR A 63 14.59 4.67 -3.53
C THR A 63 14.81 4.58 -2.02
N HIS A 64 15.79 5.29 -1.45
CA HIS A 64 16.02 5.32 0.00
C HIS A 64 14.81 5.91 0.75
N TYR A 65 14.29 7.04 0.27
CA TYR A 65 13.15 7.72 0.88
C TYR A 65 11.86 6.90 0.72
N LEU A 66 11.68 6.26 -0.43
CA LEU A 66 10.55 5.37 -0.66
C LEU A 66 10.59 4.15 0.27
N LYS A 67 11.77 3.54 0.49
CA LYS A 67 11.94 2.46 1.48
C LYS A 67 11.64 2.94 2.91
N PHE A 68 11.96 4.18 3.25
CA PHE A 68 11.62 4.77 4.53
C PHE A 68 10.09 4.91 4.69
N ILE A 69 9.40 5.50 3.71
CA ILE A 69 7.92 5.58 3.70
C ILE A 69 7.32 4.17 3.78
N PHE A 70 7.85 3.23 3.03
CA PHE A 70 7.40 1.85 3.02
C PHE A 70 7.50 1.17 4.40
N LYS A 71 8.64 1.34 5.10
CA LYS A 71 8.81 0.89 6.48
C LYS A 71 7.81 1.53 7.42
N CYS A 72 7.52 2.82 7.28
CA CYS A 72 6.47 3.46 8.05
C CYS A 72 5.11 2.81 7.81
N VAL A 73 4.72 2.64 6.55
CA VAL A 73 3.36 2.26 6.15
C VAL A 73 3.08 0.81 6.51
N PHE A 74 3.94 -0.11 6.09
CA PHE A 74 3.69 -1.55 6.15
C PHE A 74 4.36 -2.24 7.36
N PHE A 75 5.28 -1.55 8.03
CA PHE A 75 6.01 -2.05 9.19
C PHE A 75 5.92 -1.04 10.35
N GLU A 76 6.56 -1.35 11.47
CA GLU A 76 6.62 -0.46 12.64
C GLU A 76 7.76 0.57 12.54
N GLY A 77 7.85 1.26 11.40
CA GLY A 77 8.85 2.30 11.16
C GLY A 77 8.44 3.70 11.67
N HIS A 78 9.42 4.59 11.75
CA HIS A 78 9.18 6.03 11.92
C HIS A 78 8.50 6.61 10.69
N CYS A 79 7.50 7.47 10.91
CA CYS A 79 6.66 8.05 9.86
C CYS A 79 6.84 9.56 9.76
N ASP A 80 7.06 10.04 8.55
CA ASP A 80 6.93 11.45 8.18
C ASP A 80 5.48 11.79 7.78
N LEU A 81 5.23 13.02 7.31
CA LEU A 81 3.89 13.46 6.95
C LEU A 81 3.24 12.57 5.89
N ILE A 82 3.99 12.20 4.84
CA ILE A 82 3.49 11.35 3.74
C ILE A 82 3.18 9.95 4.27
N GLY A 83 4.10 9.34 5.03
CA GLY A 83 3.90 8.02 5.61
C GLY A 83 2.70 7.98 6.56
N LYS A 84 2.51 9.01 7.40
CA LYS A 84 1.33 9.14 8.27
C LYS A 84 0.02 9.21 7.49
N TRP A 85 0.02 9.95 6.39
CA TRP A 85 -1.14 10.06 5.51
C TRP A 85 -1.42 8.76 4.76
N LEU A 86 -0.38 8.11 4.25
CA LEU A 86 -0.49 6.91 3.44
C LEU A 86 -0.83 5.67 4.28
N LYS A 87 -0.34 5.58 5.52
CA LYS A 87 -0.51 4.40 6.38
C LYS A 87 -1.97 3.91 6.52
N PRO A 88 -2.95 4.76 6.90
CA PRO A 88 -4.35 4.32 6.98
C PRO A 88 -5.01 4.17 5.60
N ARG A 89 -4.34 4.55 4.51
CA ARG A 89 -4.86 4.45 3.14
C ARG A 89 -4.25 3.31 2.35
N ALA A 90 -3.09 2.81 2.75
CA ALA A 90 -2.21 2.01 1.91
C ALA A 90 -2.88 0.72 1.42
N MET A 91 -3.59 0.02 2.30
CA MET A 91 -4.32 -1.18 1.92
C MET A 91 -5.39 -0.86 0.86
N ALA A 92 -6.29 0.08 1.13
CA ALA A 92 -7.32 0.49 0.18
C ALA A 92 -6.73 1.02 -1.14
N ALA A 93 -5.67 1.83 -1.05
CA ALA A 93 -4.98 2.43 -2.18
C ALA A 93 -4.36 1.37 -3.10
N LEU A 94 -3.76 0.30 -2.55
CA LEU A 94 -3.24 -0.81 -3.35
C LEU A 94 -4.33 -1.53 -4.16
N PHE A 95 -5.59 -1.47 -3.71
CA PHE A 95 -6.75 -1.98 -4.43
C PHE A 95 -7.49 -0.91 -5.26
N GLY A 96 -6.89 0.28 -5.43
CA GLY A 96 -7.45 1.35 -6.26
C GLY A 96 -8.48 2.25 -5.57
N THR A 97 -8.66 2.13 -4.25
CA THR A 97 -9.60 2.96 -3.48
C THR A 97 -8.87 4.02 -2.65
N CYS A 98 -9.32 5.27 -2.69
CA CYS A 98 -8.70 6.37 -1.94
C CYS A 98 -9.58 6.85 -0.78
N LEU A 99 -9.27 6.43 0.45
CA LEU A 99 -10.05 6.83 1.64
C LEU A 99 -9.66 8.25 2.09
N GLY A 100 -10.63 9.15 2.26
CA GLY A 100 -10.39 10.50 2.78
C GLY A 100 -9.37 11.29 1.96
N CYS A 101 -9.43 11.16 0.63
CA CYS A 101 -8.55 11.83 -0.31
C CYS A 101 -9.21 13.08 -0.89
N THR A 102 -8.40 14.02 -1.39
CA THR A 102 -8.92 15.12 -2.21
C THR A 102 -9.32 14.61 -3.60
N PRO A 103 -10.18 15.32 -4.34
CA PRO A 103 -10.49 14.97 -5.73
C PRO A 103 -9.25 14.90 -6.63
N PHE A 104 -8.20 15.67 -6.32
CA PHE A 104 -6.94 15.62 -7.05
C PHE A 104 -6.18 14.32 -6.78
N GLN A 105 -6.07 13.92 -5.51
CA GLN A 105 -5.42 12.67 -5.09
C GLN A 105 -6.13 11.45 -5.68
N GLU A 106 -7.47 11.44 -5.62
CA GLU A 106 -8.28 10.33 -6.15
C GLU A 106 -8.08 10.15 -7.65
N ARG A 107 -8.14 11.24 -8.45
CA ARG A 107 -7.91 11.19 -9.90
C ARG A 107 -6.49 10.78 -10.29
N ASN A 108 -5.51 10.99 -9.42
CA ASN A 108 -4.11 10.65 -9.70
C ASN A 108 -3.65 9.33 -9.06
N LEU A 109 -4.47 8.69 -8.23
CA LEU A 109 -4.10 7.50 -7.49
C LEU A 109 -3.63 6.38 -8.42
N GLU A 110 -4.40 6.08 -9.47
CA GLU A 110 -4.06 5.06 -10.46
C GLU A 110 -2.71 5.36 -11.13
N ARG A 111 -2.51 6.59 -11.58
CA ARG A 111 -1.25 7.04 -12.19
C ARG A 111 -0.07 6.88 -11.22
N TRP A 112 -0.26 7.20 -9.94
CA TRP A 112 0.78 7.06 -8.93
C TRP A 112 1.10 5.59 -8.64
N LEU A 113 0.10 4.71 -8.59
CA LEU A 113 0.31 3.27 -8.44
C LEU A 113 1.09 2.68 -9.62
N LEU A 114 0.69 3.02 -10.85
CA LEU A 114 1.42 2.61 -12.05
C LEU A 114 2.86 3.14 -12.04
N GLY A 115 3.06 4.42 -11.68
CA GLY A 115 4.40 4.99 -11.54
C GLY A 115 5.26 4.30 -10.47
N LEU A 116 4.66 3.83 -9.37
CA LEU A 116 5.35 3.04 -8.36
C LEU A 116 5.74 1.66 -8.89
N ILE A 117 4.85 0.99 -9.60
CA ILE A 117 5.09 -0.32 -10.22
C ILE A 117 6.24 -0.21 -11.21
N ASP A 118 6.23 0.81 -12.07
CA ASP A 118 7.25 1.02 -13.10
C ASP A 118 8.61 1.37 -12.48
N ALA A 119 8.63 2.27 -11.50
CA ALA A 119 9.87 2.75 -10.91
C ALA A 119 10.50 1.76 -9.91
N ASN A 120 9.68 1.06 -9.11
CA ASN A 120 10.14 0.18 -8.04
C ASN A 120 9.28 -1.10 -7.92
N PRO A 121 9.28 -1.98 -8.94
CA PRO A 121 8.42 -3.16 -8.99
C PRO A 121 8.64 -4.12 -7.82
N THR A 122 9.89 -4.27 -7.37
CA THR A 122 10.24 -5.12 -6.22
C THR A 122 9.62 -4.61 -4.92
N LEU A 123 9.58 -3.29 -4.73
CA LEU A 123 9.01 -2.69 -3.53
C LEU A 123 7.48 -2.81 -3.55
N PHE A 124 6.85 -2.59 -4.70
CA PHE A 124 5.43 -2.83 -4.88
C PHE A 124 5.06 -4.30 -4.59
N ARG A 125 5.82 -5.25 -5.12
CA ARG A 125 5.63 -6.68 -4.84
C ARG A 125 5.78 -6.97 -3.34
N ALA A 126 6.79 -6.43 -2.68
CA ALA A 126 6.93 -6.56 -1.23
C ALA A 126 5.72 -5.98 -0.46
N ALA A 127 5.13 -4.88 -0.95
CA ALA A 127 3.91 -4.29 -0.37
C ALA A 127 2.76 -5.29 -0.41
N MET A 128 2.51 -5.85 -1.59
CA MET A 128 1.45 -6.83 -1.82
C MET A 128 1.66 -8.08 -0.97
N VAL A 129 2.90 -8.59 -0.89
CA VAL A 129 3.23 -9.73 -0.04
C VAL A 129 2.94 -9.43 1.42
N LYS A 130 3.30 -8.24 1.91
CA LYS A 130 3.01 -7.85 3.29
C LYS A 130 1.51 -7.77 3.56
N VAL A 131 0.74 -7.19 2.65
CA VAL A 131 -0.74 -7.16 2.75
C VAL A 131 -1.32 -8.57 2.75
N CYS A 132 -0.87 -9.46 1.86
CA CYS A 132 -1.31 -10.85 1.84
C CYS A 132 -1.02 -11.54 3.18
N VAL A 133 0.19 -11.38 3.72
CA VAL A 133 0.57 -11.93 5.03
C VAL A 133 -0.31 -11.38 6.15
N ASP A 134 -0.59 -10.08 6.17
CA ASP A 134 -1.46 -9.45 7.18
C ASP A 134 -2.92 -9.90 7.08
N MET A 135 -3.33 -10.40 5.91
CA MET A 135 -4.66 -10.96 5.66
C MET A 135 -4.69 -12.50 5.77
N ASP A 136 -3.63 -13.10 6.33
CA ASP A 136 -3.47 -14.56 6.45
C ASP A 136 -3.55 -15.32 5.11
N VAL A 137 -3.24 -14.65 4.00
CA VAL A 137 -3.17 -15.24 2.66
C VAL A 137 -1.78 -15.87 2.46
N PRO A 138 -1.69 -17.17 2.10
CA PRO A 138 -0.42 -17.84 1.93
C PRO A 138 0.36 -17.26 0.74
N VAL A 139 1.65 -16.99 0.98
CA VAL A 139 2.61 -16.48 -0.02
C VAL A 139 3.76 -17.46 -0.20
N GLY A 140 4.34 -17.51 -1.40
CA GLY A 140 5.51 -18.37 -1.67
C GLY A 140 6.74 -17.93 -0.87
N GLN A 141 7.68 -18.85 -0.60
CA GLN A 141 8.91 -18.53 0.12
C GLN A 141 9.77 -17.47 -0.60
N GLU A 142 9.82 -17.52 -1.94
CA GLU A 142 10.54 -16.52 -2.76
C GLU A 142 9.94 -15.12 -2.60
N ASP A 143 8.61 -15.02 -2.51
CA ASP A 143 7.90 -13.77 -2.26
C ASP A 143 8.13 -13.26 -0.84
N PHE A 144 8.06 -14.16 0.14
CA PHE A 144 8.29 -13.84 1.55
C PHE A 144 9.70 -13.30 1.79
N ALA A 145 10.71 -13.81 1.06
CA ALA A 145 12.09 -13.33 1.13
C ALA A 145 12.23 -11.84 0.78
N LEU A 146 11.29 -11.26 0.02
CA LEU A 146 11.27 -9.82 -0.30
C LEU A 146 11.03 -8.94 0.93
N LEU A 147 10.44 -9.49 1.99
CA LEU A 147 10.20 -8.78 3.26
C LEU A 147 11.47 -8.69 4.12
N GLY A 148 12.47 -9.55 3.89
CA GLY A 148 13.68 -9.67 4.71
C GLY A 148 14.36 -8.33 5.05
N PRO A 149 14.59 -7.42 4.08
CA PRO A 149 15.21 -6.10 4.34
C PRO A 149 14.40 -5.16 5.26
N PHE A 150 13.13 -5.48 5.51
CA PHE A 150 12.19 -4.65 6.25
C PHE A 150 11.78 -5.24 7.60
N LEU A 151 11.97 -6.55 7.78
CA LEU A 151 11.71 -7.21 9.06
C LEU A 151 12.77 -6.82 10.10
N PRO A 152 12.38 -6.70 11.37
CA PRO A 152 13.35 -6.49 12.44
C PRO A 152 14.34 -7.66 12.44
N THR A 153 15.63 -7.36 12.51
CA THR A 153 16.65 -8.39 12.80
C THR A 153 16.33 -8.92 14.19
N LYS A 154 16.04 -10.23 14.30
CA LYS A 154 16.02 -10.87 15.61
C LYS A 154 17.44 -10.70 16.16
N ASN A 155 17.59 -9.82 17.16
CA ASN A 155 18.79 -9.80 17.97
C ASN A 155 18.76 -11.12 18.75
N SER A 156 19.56 -12.09 18.30
CA SER A 156 19.92 -13.27 19.08
C SER A 156 20.78 -12.87 20.27
#